data_AF-A0A7V9NZ29-F1
#
_entry.id   AF-A0A7V9NZ29-F1
#
_cell.length_a   1.000
_cell.length_b   1.000
_cell.length_c   1.000
_cell.angle_alpha   90.00
_cell.angle_beta   90.00
_cell.angle_gamma   90.00
#
_symmetry.space_group_name_H-M   'P 1'
#
loop_
_entity.id
_entity.type
_entity.pdbx_description
1 polymer ?
#
loop_
_entity_poly.entity_id
_entity_poly.type
_entity_poly.pdbx_seq_one_letter_code
_entity_poly.pdbx_strand_id
1 'polypeptide(L)'
;MKKLNLIFLFSIIFFAAIGQNQFSEASKATAKKQIEVYRDRVVKGEKMEDIARQYSEDPGSSAKGGLYDNVGIGVMDPAFEKIAFSLKQGQVSQVFETPYGYHFIQLVRVHGKLRDLRHVLIIPK
;
A
#
# COMPACT_ATOMS: atom_id res chain seq x y z
N MET A 1 26.91 32.71 -17.86
CA MET A 1 25.84 33.14 -16.92
C MET A 1 24.85 32.00 -16.78
N LYS A 2 24.89 31.25 -15.67
CA LYS A 2 24.04 30.08 -15.44
C LYS A 2 22.71 30.57 -14.86
N LYS A 3 21.60 30.37 -15.58
CA LYS A 3 20.25 30.63 -15.04
C LYS A 3 19.93 29.49 -14.06
N LEU A 4 19.80 29.85 -12.78
CA LEU A 4 19.41 28.95 -11.70
C LEU A 4 17.88 28.83 -11.71
N ASN A 5 17.37 27.63 -11.96
CA ASN A 5 15.92 27.36 -11.96
C ASN A 5 15.40 27.29 -10.52
N LEU A 6 14.70 28.34 -10.09
CA LEU A 6 14.09 28.51 -8.76
C LEU A 6 12.71 27.82 -8.63
N ILE A 7 12.54 26.61 -9.19
CA ILE A 7 11.22 25.92 -9.17
C ILE A 7 11.16 24.79 -8.11
N PHE A 8 12.12 24.72 -7.19
CA PHE A 8 12.22 23.63 -6.20
C PHE A 8 11.95 24.05 -4.75
N LEU A 9 10.94 24.90 -4.50
CA LEU A 9 10.63 25.34 -3.13
C LEU A 9 9.14 25.51 -2.78
N PHE A 10 8.20 24.97 -3.58
CA PHE A 10 6.78 25.00 -3.22
C PHE A 10 6.17 23.64 -2.81
N SER A 11 6.92 22.54 -2.84
CA SER A 11 6.39 21.23 -2.44
C SER A 11 6.83 20.75 -1.05
N ILE A 12 7.68 21.51 -0.35
CA ILE A 12 8.25 21.11 0.96
C ILE A 12 7.60 21.86 2.13
N ILE A 13 6.84 22.94 1.87
CA ILE A 13 6.15 23.74 2.89
C ILE A 13 4.64 23.43 2.96
N PHE A 14 4.25 22.20 2.62
CA PHE A 14 2.93 21.64 2.94
C PHE A 14 3.07 20.27 3.62
N PHE A 15 4.11 20.11 4.45
CA PHE A 15 4.35 18.84 5.16
C PHE A 15 4.50 19.01 6.68
N ALA A 16 4.22 20.20 7.21
CA ALA A 16 4.48 20.52 8.61
C ALA A 16 3.35 21.33 9.26
N ALA A 17 2.08 20.93 9.12
CA ALA A 17 0.98 21.52 9.93
C ALA A 17 -0.37 20.76 9.88
N ILE A 18 -0.40 19.44 9.67
CA ILE A 18 -1.67 18.69 9.79
C ILE A 18 -1.43 17.53 10.74
N GLY A 19 -1.97 17.63 11.94
CA GLY A 19 -1.90 16.60 12.96
C GLY A 19 -2.43 15.25 12.45
N GLN A 20 -2.08 14.21 13.19
CA GLN A 20 -2.44 12.80 13.01
C GLN A 20 -3.97 12.54 12.98
N ASN A 21 -4.72 13.15 12.06
CA ASN A 21 -6.09 12.75 11.75
C ASN A 21 -6.55 13.33 10.39
N GLN A 22 -6.00 12.78 9.30
CA GLN A 22 -6.47 13.08 7.95
C GLN A 22 -7.85 12.46 7.64
N PHE A 23 -8.29 11.45 8.41
CA PHE A 23 -9.52 10.70 8.19
C PHE A 23 -10.33 10.56 9.48
N SER A 24 -11.65 10.60 9.37
CA SER A 24 -12.55 10.35 10.50
C SER A 24 -12.52 8.88 10.93
N GLU A 25 -12.80 8.59 12.21
CA GLU A 25 -12.89 7.20 12.69
C GLU A 25 -13.99 6.41 11.96
N ALA A 26 -15.09 7.06 11.60
CA ALA A 26 -16.17 6.45 10.83
C ALA A 26 -15.70 6.04 9.43
N SER A 27 -14.94 6.90 8.75
CA SER A 27 -14.42 6.58 7.42
C SER A 27 -13.30 5.55 7.45
N LYS A 28 -12.44 5.57 8.48
CA LYS A 28 -11.47 4.50 8.74
C LYS A 28 -12.16 3.15 8.95
N ALA A 29 -13.18 3.10 9.81
CA ALA A 29 -13.95 1.87 10.06
C ALA A 29 -14.61 1.34 8.78
N THR A 30 -15.12 2.24 7.93
CA THR A 30 -15.73 1.89 6.66
C THR A 30 -14.71 1.29 5.69
N ALA A 31 -13.56 1.95 5.51
CA ALA A 31 -12.46 1.46 4.68
C ALA A 31 -11.92 0.11 5.16
N LYS A 32 -11.72 -0.04 6.48
CA LYS A 32 -11.27 -1.29 7.09
C LYS A 32 -12.24 -2.44 6.81
N LYS A 33 -13.53 -2.24 7.03
CA LYS A 33 -14.55 -3.25 6.75
C LYS A 33 -14.57 -3.63 5.26
N GLN A 34 -14.45 -2.65 4.38
CA GLN A 34 -14.43 -2.87 2.94
C GLN A 34 -13.23 -3.73 2.52
N ILE A 35 -12.02 -3.40 2.98
CA ILE A 35 -10.83 -4.17 2.62
C ILE A 35 -10.81 -5.57 3.24
N GLU A 36 -11.39 -5.76 4.43
CA GLU A 36 -11.57 -7.09 5.04
C GLU A 36 -12.42 -8.00 4.14
N VAL A 37 -13.47 -7.48 3.52
CA VAL A 37 -14.29 -8.23 2.54
C VAL A 37 -13.46 -8.66 1.32
N TYR A 38 -12.61 -7.77 0.80
CA TYR A 38 -11.73 -8.10 -0.32
C TYR A 38 -10.68 -9.14 0.03
N ARG A 39 -10.09 -9.03 1.22
CA ARG A 39 -9.16 -10.03 1.73
C ARG A 39 -9.81 -11.40 1.87
N ASP A 40 -11.02 -11.46 2.41
CA ASP A 40 -11.75 -12.72 2.60
C ASP A 40 -12.06 -13.41 1.27
N ARG A 41 -12.36 -12.64 0.21
CA ARG A 41 -12.51 -13.15 -1.15
C ARG A 41 -11.21 -13.80 -1.65
N VAL A 42 -10.07 -13.15 -1.44
CA VAL A 42 -8.75 -13.70 -1.81
C VAL A 42 -8.45 -14.99 -1.04
N VAL A 43 -8.71 -15.01 0.27
CA VAL A 43 -8.49 -16.20 1.11
C VAL A 43 -9.40 -17.36 0.68
N LYS A 44 -10.60 -17.07 0.14
CA LYS A 44 -11.53 -18.06 -0.43
C LYS A 44 -11.17 -18.52 -1.84
N GLY A 45 -10.05 -18.03 -2.41
CA GLY A 45 -9.50 -18.49 -3.69
C GLY A 45 -9.71 -17.53 -4.86
N GLU A 46 -10.31 -16.35 -4.64
CA GLU A 46 -10.33 -15.33 -5.68
C GLU A 46 -8.92 -14.80 -5.94
N LYS A 47 -8.60 -14.52 -7.21
CA LYS A 47 -7.28 -14.03 -7.57
C LYS A 47 -7.08 -12.61 -7.02
N MET A 48 -6.01 -12.43 -6.24
CA MET A 48 -5.65 -11.11 -5.71
C MET A 48 -5.39 -10.08 -6.82
N GLU A 49 -4.94 -10.53 -7.98
CA GLU A 49 -4.67 -9.69 -9.15
C GLU A 49 -5.95 -8.99 -9.64
N ASP A 50 -7.07 -9.72 -9.64
CA ASP A 50 -8.37 -9.22 -10.10
C ASP A 50 -8.95 -8.26 -9.07
N ILE A 51 -8.88 -8.63 -7.78
CA ILE A 51 -9.26 -7.75 -6.68
C ILE A 51 -8.47 -6.44 -6.71
N ALA A 52 -7.16 -6.50 -6.91
CA ALA A 52 -6.31 -5.32 -6.93
C ALA A 52 -6.60 -4.42 -8.14
N ARG A 53 -6.84 -4.99 -9.33
CA ARG A 53 -7.24 -4.21 -10.51
C ARG A 53 -8.57 -3.52 -10.32
N GLN A 54 -9.52 -4.19 -9.68
CA GLN A 54 -10.89 -3.69 -9.58
C GLN A 54 -11.10 -2.72 -8.42
N TYR A 55 -10.44 -2.94 -7.29
CA TYR A 55 -10.77 -2.24 -6.05
C TYR A 55 -9.60 -1.49 -5.40
N SER A 56 -8.35 -1.80 -5.75
CA SER A 56 -7.22 -1.11 -5.12
C SER A 56 -7.14 0.33 -5.58
N GLU A 57 -7.02 1.23 -4.63
CA GLU A 57 -6.85 2.68 -4.85
C GLU A 57 -5.36 3.08 -4.94
N ASP A 58 -4.45 2.11 -4.95
CA ASP A 58 -3.03 2.38 -5.20
C ASP A 58 -2.76 2.71 -6.68
N PRO A 59 -2.34 3.94 -7.03
CA PRO A 59 -2.05 4.32 -8.41
C PRO A 59 -0.81 3.61 -8.98
N GLY A 60 0.14 3.18 -8.13
CA GLY A 60 1.41 2.62 -8.60
C GLY A 60 1.33 1.17 -9.07
N SER A 61 0.38 0.38 -8.55
CA SER A 61 0.33 -1.06 -8.82
C SER A 61 -1.05 -1.63 -9.16
N SER A 62 -2.17 -0.94 -8.91
CA SER A 62 -3.53 -1.46 -9.19
C SER A 62 -3.67 -1.97 -10.64
N ALA A 63 -3.23 -1.19 -11.62
CA ALA A 63 -3.23 -1.57 -13.04
C ALA A 63 -2.35 -2.78 -13.39
N LYS A 64 -1.45 -3.18 -12.48
CA LYS A 64 -0.59 -4.38 -12.58
C LYS A 64 -1.06 -5.52 -11.67
N GLY A 65 -2.31 -5.48 -11.19
CA GLY A 65 -2.82 -6.47 -10.24
C GLY A 65 -2.20 -6.36 -8.85
N GLY A 66 -1.86 -5.14 -8.44
CA GLY A 66 -1.26 -4.85 -7.14
C GLY A 66 0.24 -5.14 -7.07
N LEU A 67 0.88 -5.51 -8.19
CA LEU A 67 2.26 -5.99 -8.20
C LEU A 67 3.29 -4.87 -8.06
N TYR A 68 4.18 -5.04 -7.07
CA TYR A 68 5.50 -4.42 -7.03
C TYR A 68 6.58 -5.50 -7.10
N ASP A 69 7.50 -5.33 -8.05
CA ASP A 69 8.67 -6.20 -8.22
C ASP A 69 9.91 -5.57 -7.58
N ASN A 70 10.83 -6.42 -7.12
CA ASN A 70 12.14 -6.02 -6.59
C ASN A 70 12.06 -5.03 -5.41
N VAL A 71 11.06 -5.17 -4.54
CA VAL A 71 10.92 -4.33 -3.34
C VAL A 71 12.04 -4.66 -2.35
N GLY A 72 12.88 -3.66 -2.07
CA GLY A 72 13.94 -3.71 -1.08
C GLY A 72 13.56 -3.05 0.24
N ILE A 73 14.46 -3.17 1.22
CA ILE A 73 14.36 -2.51 2.52
C ILE A 73 14.52 -0.98 2.36
N GLY A 74 13.74 -0.21 3.10
CA GLY A 74 13.73 1.25 3.10
C GLY A 74 12.99 1.88 1.92
N VAL A 75 12.29 1.09 1.10
CA VAL A 75 11.57 1.57 -0.09
C VAL A 75 10.11 1.90 0.21
N MET A 76 9.49 1.17 1.13
CA MET A 76 8.07 1.31 1.49
C MET A 76 7.91 1.91 2.88
N ASP A 77 6.68 2.27 3.24
CA ASP A 77 6.34 2.68 4.60
C ASP A 77 6.78 1.61 5.63
N PRO A 78 7.32 1.98 6.81
CA PRO A 78 7.83 1.02 7.79
C PRO A 78 6.81 -0.03 8.24
N ALA A 79 5.53 0.32 8.36
CA ALA A 79 4.49 -0.65 8.74
C ALA A 79 4.23 -1.64 7.61
N PHE A 80 4.20 -1.15 6.36
CA PHE A 80 4.07 -2.00 5.18
C PHE A 80 5.25 -2.97 5.04
N GLU A 81 6.47 -2.44 5.15
CA GLU A 81 7.70 -3.22 5.06
C GLU A 81 7.77 -4.32 6.11
N LYS A 82 7.48 -3.98 7.37
CA LYS A 82 7.47 -4.95 8.48
C LYS A 82 6.58 -6.15 8.15
N ILE A 83 5.39 -5.92 7.59
CA ILE A 83 4.48 -7.00 7.21
C ILE A 83 5.04 -7.75 5.99
N ALA A 84 5.46 -7.06 4.94
CA ALA A 84 6.01 -7.65 3.71
C ALA A 84 7.17 -8.61 3.96
N PHE A 85 8.09 -8.24 4.84
CA PHE A 85 9.26 -9.05 5.15
C PHE A 85 9.00 -10.14 6.19
N SER A 86 7.85 -10.11 6.88
CA SER A 86 7.42 -11.16 7.81
C SER A 86 6.72 -12.34 7.13
N LEU A 87 6.23 -12.15 5.91
CA LEU A 87 5.46 -13.16 5.19
C LEU A 87 6.35 -14.27 4.60
N LYS A 88 5.77 -15.46 4.51
CA LYS A 88 6.28 -16.55 3.68
C LYS A 88 5.76 -16.41 2.25
N GLN A 89 6.51 -16.93 1.27
CA GLN A 89 6.07 -16.91 -0.13
C GLN A 89 4.70 -17.59 -0.27
N GLY A 90 3.79 -16.95 -1.01
CA GLY A 90 2.40 -17.35 -1.20
C GLY A 90 1.44 -16.89 -0.09
N GLN A 91 1.95 -16.44 1.07
CA GLN A 91 1.12 -16.05 2.20
C GLN A 91 0.43 -14.70 1.94
N VAL A 92 -0.81 -14.59 2.43
CA VAL A 92 -1.59 -13.34 2.49
C VAL A 92 -1.58 -12.81 3.93
N SER A 93 -1.25 -11.53 4.12
CA SER A 93 -1.24 -10.89 5.45
C SER A 93 -2.64 -10.71 6.03
N GLN A 94 -2.72 -10.25 7.28
CA GLN A 94 -3.93 -9.59 7.79
C GLN A 94 -4.05 -8.17 7.21
N VAL A 95 -5.21 -7.52 7.41
CA VAL A 95 -5.36 -6.09 7.12
C VAL A 95 -4.56 -5.27 8.12
N PHE A 96 -3.83 -4.28 7.64
CA PHE A 96 -3.06 -3.34 8.47
C PHE A 96 -3.18 -1.91 7.94
N GLU A 97 -2.87 -0.94 8.79
CA GLU A 97 -3.00 0.48 8.50
C GLU A 97 -1.63 1.13 8.28
N THR A 98 -1.60 2.11 7.38
CA THR A 98 -0.48 3.04 7.15
C THR A 98 -1.04 4.45 7.01
N PRO A 99 -0.20 5.50 6.91
CA PRO A 99 -0.67 6.84 6.56
C PRO A 99 -1.37 6.95 5.21
N TYR A 100 -1.38 5.93 4.36
CA TYR A 100 -2.10 5.97 3.07
C TYR A 100 -3.49 5.32 3.13
N GLY A 101 -3.82 4.63 4.22
CA GLY A 101 -5.05 3.85 4.35
C GLY A 101 -4.78 2.41 4.79
N TYR A 102 -5.73 1.54 4.47
CA TYR A 102 -5.67 0.12 4.84
C TYR A 102 -5.14 -0.74 3.71
N HIS A 103 -4.35 -1.75 4.08
CA HIS A 103 -3.67 -2.63 3.16
C HIS A 103 -3.86 -4.10 3.55
N PHE A 104 -3.84 -4.98 2.56
CA PHE A 104 -3.36 -6.35 2.76
C PHE A 104 -2.45 -6.74 1.62
N ILE A 105 -1.49 -7.62 1.90
CA ILE A 105 -0.43 -7.98 0.97
C ILE A 105 -0.39 -9.48 0.75
N GLN A 106 0.10 -9.90 -0.40
CA GLN A 106 0.49 -11.28 -0.69
C GLN A 106 1.94 -11.28 -1.15
N LEU A 107 2.77 -12.11 -0.52
CA LEU A 107 4.15 -12.28 -0.97
C LEU A 107 4.20 -13.23 -2.16
N VAL A 108 4.63 -12.75 -3.33
CA VAL A 108 4.70 -13.54 -4.56
C VAL A 108 6.02 -14.27 -4.68
N ARG A 109 7.14 -13.59 -4.41
CA ARG A 109 8.48 -14.18 -4.56
C ARG A 109 9.48 -13.61 -3.57
N VAL A 110 10.38 -14.47 -3.10
CA VAL A 110 11.57 -14.10 -2.34
C VAL A 110 12.80 -14.32 -3.20
N HIS A 111 13.61 -13.29 -3.42
CA HIS A 111 14.90 -13.42 -4.11
C HIS A 111 15.98 -12.61 -3.38
N GLY A 112 16.77 -13.31 -2.57
CA GLY A 112 17.73 -12.66 -1.67
C GLY A 112 17.05 -11.66 -0.72
N LYS A 113 17.49 -10.41 -0.77
CA LYS A 113 16.95 -9.30 0.05
C LYS A 113 15.72 -8.62 -0.55
N LEU A 114 15.30 -9.02 -1.75
CA LEU A 114 14.21 -8.40 -2.47
C LEU A 114 12.94 -9.24 -2.40
N ARG A 115 11.79 -8.57 -2.55
CA ARG A 115 10.45 -9.17 -2.51
C ARG A 115 9.67 -8.72 -3.74
N ASP A 116 8.99 -9.68 -4.38
CA ASP A 116 7.90 -9.37 -5.29
C ASP A 116 6.61 -9.61 -4.52
N LEU A 117 5.72 -8.63 -4.48
CA LEU A 117 4.49 -8.71 -3.68
C LEU A 117 3.31 -8.09 -4.43
N ARG A 118 2.11 -8.55 -4.07
CA ARG A 118 0.87 -7.88 -4.44
C ARG A 118 0.29 -7.18 -3.24
N HIS A 119 -0.38 -6.06 -3.45
CA HIS A 119 -1.16 -5.41 -2.41
C HIS A 119 -2.45 -4.80 -2.92
N VAL A 120 -3.39 -4.59 -2.00
CA VAL A 120 -4.62 -3.84 -2.21
C VAL A 120 -4.64 -2.73 -1.18
N LEU A 121 -4.93 -1.52 -1.63
CA LEU A 121 -5.07 -0.33 -0.78
C LEU A 121 -6.51 0.18 -0.85
N ILE A 122 -7.11 0.49 0.31
CA ILE A 122 -8.35 1.25 0.41
C ILE A 122 -8.10 2.49 1.28
N ILE A 123 -8.42 3.66 0.73
CA ILE A 123 -8.20 4.97 1.31
C ILE A 123 -9.52 5.43 1.97
N PRO A 124 -9.54 5.67 3.29
CA PRO A 124 -10.69 6.27 3.95
C PRO A 124 -11.10 7.59 3.28
N LYS A 125 -12.41 7.90 3.31
CA LYS A 125 -12.99 9.10 2.68
C LYS A 125 -13.31 10.21 3.68
#